data_AF-A0A7S2P3A4-F1
#
_entry.id   AF-A0A7S2P3A4-F1
#
_cell.length_a   1.000
_cell.length_b   1.000
_cell.length_c   1.000
_cell.angle_alpha   90.00
_cell.angle_beta   90.00
_cell.angle_gamma   90.00
#
_symmetry.space_group_name_H-M   'P 1'
#
loop_
_entity.id
_entity.type
_entity.pdbx_description
1 polymer ?
#
loop_
_entity_poly.entity_id
_entity_poly.type
_entity_poly.pdbx_seq_one_letter_code
_entity_poly.pdbx_strand_id
1 'polypeptide(L)'
;LEFGINADRAFFLEIRKAEEELKHSLGLALEDQLRVHLMAGRRLLWRAQPVNVHVRLELIDTTDGPDGWKVVDESDSTLKLWTAVPRWDEHHELGPVEGRSLALRASCFHHTEVWDSYAPEPAPGGPPGGEGEARAWEHAGSEEGQRPLGRLPSIRQQDKGFLGEVLLPLDQLSQAASGCAEIVGWFPVLDPAQAADMSISTRRS
;
A
#
# COMPACT_ATOMS: atom_id res chain seq x y z
N LEU A 1 10.14 -6.25 -3.63
CA LEU A 1 9.43 -5.00 -3.95
C LEU A 1 9.52 -4.14 -2.70
N GLU A 2 9.95 -2.88 -2.76
CA GLU A 2 10.17 -2.07 -1.53
C GLU A 2 9.46 -0.70 -1.63
N PHE A 3 8.86 -0.22 -0.53
CA PHE A 3 8.26 1.13 -0.43
C PHE A 3 8.90 1.98 0.65
N GLY A 4 9.19 3.23 0.29
CA GLY A 4 9.55 4.30 1.20
C GLY A 4 8.30 4.93 1.81
N ILE A 5 8.00 4.63 3.06
CA ILE A 5 6.91 5.27 3.80
C ILE A 5 7.55 6.13 4.89
N ASN A 6 7.09 7.37 4.97
CA ASN A 6 7.32 8.25 6.11
C ASN A 6 5.99 8.46 6.83
N ALA A 7 5.78 7.80 7.97
CA ALA A 7 4.58 8.00 8.78
C ALA A 7 4.95 8.88 9.98
N ASP A 8 4.31 10.04 10.10
CA ASP A 8 4.53 11.00 11.18
C ASP A 8 3.24 11.22 11.97
N ARG A 9 3.35 11.18 13.31
CA ARG A 9 2.25 11.51 14.21
C ARG A 9 2.18 13.00 14.57
N ALA A 10 3.13 13.86 14.18
CA ALA A 10 3.00 15.30 14.45
C ALA A 10 3.97 16.22 13.68
N PHE A 11 3.39 17.23 13.02
CA PHE A 11 4.12 18.42 12.57
C PHE A 11 3.57 19.71 13.24
N PHE A 12 4.48 20.51 13.80
CA PHE A 12 4.35 21.79 14.55
C PHE A 12 4.03 21.73 16.06
N LEU A 13 5.05 21.49 16.90
CA LEU A 13 4.94 21.53 18.37
C LEU A 13 4.49 22.89 18.94
N GLU A 14 4.87 24.02 18.34
CA GLU A 14 4.47 25.35 18.82
C GLU A 14 3.05 25.74 18.39
N ILE A 15 2.67 25.46 17.14
CA ILE A 15 1.31 25.74 16.64
C ILE A 15 0.32 24.80 17.30
N ARG A 16 0.69 23.52 17.52
CA ARG A 16 -0.20 22.55 18.12
C ARG A 16 -0.44 22.83 19.60
N LYS A 17 0.54 23.35 20.36
CA LYS A 17 0.29 23.79 21.74
C LYS A 17 -0.75 24.92 21.78
N ALA A 18 -0.62 25.91 20.90
CA ALA A 18 -1.59 26.99 20.78
C ALA A 18 -2.97 26.50 20.29
N GLU A 19 -3.01 25.55 19.35
CA GLU A 19 -4.24 24.92 18.89
C GLU A 19 -4.90 24.06 19.97
N GLU A 20 -4.15 23.27 20.73
CA GLU A 20 -4.67 22.44 21.83
C GLU A 20 -5.25 23.35 22.92
N GLU A 21 -4.56 24.44 23.28
CA GLU A 21 -5.08 25.45 24.22
C GLU A 21 -6.36 26.13 23.69
N LEU A 22 -6.38 26.51 22.40
CA LEU A 22 -7.53 27.13 21.76
C LEU A 22 -8.71 26.14 21.62
N LYS A 23 -8.44 24.88 21.29
CA LYS A 23 -9.47 23.85 21.07
C LYS A 23 -10.02 23.31 22.37
N HIS A 24 -9.20 23.18 23.41
CA HIS A 24 -9.66 22.94 24.78
C HIS A 24 -10.54 24.10 25.27
N SER A 25 -10.24 25.35 24.88
CA SER A 25 -11.10 26.51 25.19
C SER A 25 -12.42 26.53 24.40
N LEU A 26 -12.46 25.86 23.24
CA LEU A 26 -13.64 25.77 22.36
C LEU A 26 -14.45 24.47 22.53
N GLY A 27 -13.99 23.51 23.33
CA GLY A 27 -14.64 22.21 23.51
C GLY A 27 -14.65 21.32 22.26
N LEU A 28 -13.73 21.55 21.32
CA LEU A 28 -13.60 20.76 20.10
C LEU A 28 -12.63 19.60 20.35
N ALA A 29 -13.13 18.36 20.25
CA ALA A 29 -12.27 17.19 20.27
C ALA A 29 -11.38 17.18 19.01
N LEU A 30 -10.07 17.14 19.21
CA LEU A 30 -9.11 16.91 18.14
C LEU A 30 -9.14 15.43 17.83
N GLU A 31 -9.64 15.08 16.65
CA GLU A 31 -9.39 13.77 16.09
C GLU A 31 -7.90 13.70 15.74
N ASP A 32 -7.14 12.89 16.48
CA ASP A 32 -5.76 12.59 16.13
C ASP A 32 -5.76 11.95 14.74
N GLN A 33 -5.02 12.51 13.80
CA GLN A 33 -4.85 11.96 12.45
C GLN A 33 -3.42 11.44 12.27
N LEU A 34 -3.29 10.35 11.54
CA LEU A 34 -2.03 9.78 11.09
C LEU A 34 -1.65 10.45 9.77
N ARG A 35 -0.47 11.08 9.71
CA ARG A 35 0.07 11.61 8.45
C ARG A 35 1.01 10.58 7.84
N VAL A 36 0.80 10.28 6.57
CA VAL A 36 1.61 9.35 5.80
C VAL A 36 2.14 10.04 4.56
N HIS A 37 3.44 10.22 4.49
CA HIS A 37 4.17 10.66 3.32
C HIS A 37 4.68 9.44 2.56
N LEU A 38 4.00 9.13 1.46
CA LEU A 38 4.39 8.10 0.51
C LEU A 38 5.44 8.67 -0.45
N MET A 39 6.69 8.25 -0.28
CA MET A 39 7.81 8.82 -1.03
C MET A 39 7.98 8.14 -2.39
N ALA A 40 8.34 6.86 -2.38
CA ALA A 40 8.78 6.15 -3.58
C ALA A 40 8.70 4.62 -3.45
N GLY A 41 8.75 3.94 -4.59
CA GLY A 41 8.87 2.49 -4.68
C GLY A 41 10.14 2.07 -5.42
N ARG A 42 10.61 0.84 -5.20
CA ARG A 42 11.77 0.26 -5.90
C ARG A 42 11.42 -1.09 -6.54
N ARG A 43 11.77 -1.20 -7.82
CA ARG A 43 11.74 -2.43 -8.64
C ARG A 43 10.33 -3.04 -8.70
N LEU A 44 9.35 -2.24 -9.09
CA LEU A 44 7.98 -2.73 -9.29
C LEU A 44 7.87 -3.37 -10.67
N LEU A 45 8.00 -4.69 -10.72
CA LEU A 45 7.90 -5.48 -11.94
C LEU A 45 6.84 -6.57 -11.74
N TRP A 46 5.99 -6.78 -12.74
CA TRP A 46 5.10 -7.94 -12.82
C TRP A 46 5.53 -8.77 -14.01
N ARG A 47 5.84 -10.06 -13.80
CA ARG A 47 6.35 -10.95 -14.86
C ARG A 47 7.51 -10.32 -15.65
N ALA A 48 8.46 -9.72 -14.91
CA ALA A 48 9.63 -9.01 -15.45
C ALA A 48 9.33 -7.76 -16.30
N GLN A 49 8.08 -7.27 -16.33
CA GLN A 49 7.70 -6.05 -17.04
C GLN A 49 7.35 -4.91 -16.07
N PRO A 50 7.67 -3.65 -16.42
CA PRO A 50 7.18 -2.48 -15.69
C PRO A 50 5.64 -2.45 -15.68
N VAL A 51 5.07 -2.00 -14.57
CA VAL A 51 3.62 -1.98 -14.36
C VAL A 51 3.13 -0.62 -13.93
N ASN A 52 1.85 -0.38 -14.19
CA ASN A 52 1.11 0.78 -13.69
C ASN A 52 0.72 0.51 -12.24
N VAL A 53 1.21 1.31 -11.30
CA VAL A 53 1.05 1.02 -9.88
C VAL A 53 0.38 2.15 -9.13
N HIS A 54 -0.46 1.79 -8.17
CA HIS A 54 -0.89 2.69 -7.11
C HIS A 54 -0.76 1.95 -5.77
N VAL A 55 -0.73 2.72 -4.70
CA VAL A 55 -0.71 2.26 -3.32
C VAL A 55 -2.00 2.72 -2.66
N ARG A 56 -2.68 1.79 -2.01
CA ARG A 56 -3.77 2.08 -1.07
C ARG A 56 -3.21 2.06 0.34
N LEU A 57 -3.46 3.11 1.08
CA LEU A 57 -3.16 3.23 2.50
C LEU A 57 -4.46 3.04 3.28
N GLU A 58 -4.46 2.14 4.25
CA GLU A 58 -5.63 1.86 5.09
C GLU A 58 -5.20 1.92 6.56
N LEU A 59 -5.93 2.69 7.36
CA LEU A 59 -5.87 2.60 8.81
C LEU A 59 -6.83 1.50 9.24
N ILE A 60 -6.31 0.45 9.88
CA ILE A 60 -7.11 -0.70 10.30
C ILE A 60 -7.14 -0.85 11.81
N ASP A 61 -8.32 -1.18 12.35
CA ASP A 61 -8.49 -1.64 13.72
C ASP A 61 -8.25 -3.14 13.78
N THR A 62 -7.32 -3.53 14.64
CA THR A 62 -6.83 -4.89 14.82
C THR A 62 -7.34 -5.55 16.09
N THR A 63 -8.25 -4.91 16.83
CA THR A 63 -8.79 -5.37 18.12
C THR A 63 -9.41 -6.78 18.03
N ASP A 64 -10.14 -7.06 16.95
CA ASP A 64 -10.86 -8.33 16.76
C ASP A 64 -10.00 -9.45 16.14
N GLY A 65 -8.70 -9.23 15.96
CA GLY A 65 -7.79 -10.18 15.31
C GLY A 65 -7.97 -10.24 13.78
N PRO A 66 -7.15 -11.04 13.07
CA PRO A 66 -7.01 -10.98 11.61
C PRO A 66 -8.29 -11.24 10.83
N ASP A 67 -9.20 -12.04 11.37
CA ASP A 67 -10.48 -12.36 10.73
C ASP A 67 -11.52 -11.24 10.91
N GLY A 68 -11.26 -10.31 11.83
CA GLY A 68 -12.14 -9.20 12.20
C GLY A 68 -11.53 -7.81 11.97
N TRP A 69 -10.42 -7.70 11.25
CA TRP A 69 -9.82 -6.40 10.96
C TRP A 69 -10.78 -5.49 10.23
N LYS A 70 -11.01 -4.30 10.78
CA LYS A 70 -11.92 -3.30 10.24
C LYS A 70 -11.13 -2.12 9.70
N VAL A 71 -11.39 -1.72 8.46
CA VAL A 71 -10.85 -0.46 7.92
C VAL A 71 -11.55 0.70 8.63
N VAL A 72 -10.76 1.53 9.30
CA VAL A 72 -11.19 2.77 9.96
C VAL A 72 -11.23 3.90 8.93
N ASP A 73 -10.17 4.01 8.13
CA ASP A 73 -10.02 5.02 7.08
C ASP A 73 -9.11 4.51 5.95
N GLU A 74 -9.23 5.09 4.76
CA GLU A 74 -8.45 4.71 3.59
C GLU A 74 -8.13 5.88 2.66
N SER A 75 -7.01 5.78 1.95
CA SER A 75 -6.59 6.76 0.95
C SER A 75 -5.81 6.08 -0.17
N ASP A 76 -6.10 6.42 -1.42
CA ASP A 76 -5.39 5.93 -2.59
C ASP A 76 -4.37 6.96 -3.10
N SER A 77 -3.18 6.51 -3.46
CA SER A 77 -2.16 7.32 -4.13
C SER A 77 -2.49 7.54 -5.61
N THR A 78 -1.85 8.52 -6.23
CA THR A 78 -1.86 8.70 -7.68
C THR A 78 -1.25 7.50 -8.40
N LEU A 79 -1.85 7.11 -9.53
CA LEU A 79 -1.32 6.07 -10.41
C LEU A 79 0.02 6.50 -11.04
N LYS A 80 1.06 5.66 -10.93
CA LYS A 80 2.35 5.86 -11.61
C LYS A 80 2.50 4.82 -12.72
N LEU A 81 2.64 5.29 -13.96
CA LEU A 81 2.65 4.44 -15.14
C LEU A 81 4.05 3.91 -15.46
N TRP A 82 4.12 2.62 -15.83
CA TRP A 82 5.27 1.95 -16.45
C TRP A 82 6.65 2.26 -15.86
N THR A 83 6.75 2.44 -14.53
CA THR A 83 7.98 2.86 -13.88
C THR A 83 8.55 1.78 -12.99
N ALA A 84 9.86 1.54 -13.14
CA ALA A 84 10.60 0.65 -12.25
C ALA A 84 10.85 1.28 -10.86
N VAL A 85 10.77 2.61 -10.76
CA VAL A 85 11.03 3.40 -9.54
C VAL A 85 10.00 4.52 -9.45
N PRO A 86 8.75 4.22 -9.05
CA PRO A 86 7.75 5.27 -8.88
C PRO A 86 8.16 6.23 -7.77
N ARG A 87 7.95 7.52 -8.02
CA ARG A 87 8.03 8.58 -7.01
C ARG A 87 6.64 9.17 -6.87
N TRP A 88 6.08 9.02 -5.69
CA TRP A 88 4.81 9.62 -5.32
C TRP A 88 5.06 11.00 -4.78
N ASP A 89 5.88 11.11 -3.73
CA ASP A 89 6.08 12.34 -2.97
C ASP A 89 4.72 12.94 -2.53
N GLU A 90 3.80 12.05 -2.11
CA GLU A 90 2.39 12.34 -1.79
C GLU A 90 2.13 12.23 -0.30
N HIS A 91 1.29 13.12 0.22
CA HIS A 91 0.93 13.18 1.64
C HIS A 91 -0.53 12.79 1.81
N HIS A 92 -0.79 11.93 2.78
CA HIS A 92 -2.11 11.42 3.12
C HIS A 92 -2.37 11.65 4.62
N GLU A 93 -3.61 11.96 4.96
CA GLU A 93 -4.08 12.05 6.34
C GLU A 93 -5.12 10.95 6.54
N LEU A 94 -4.93 10.11 7.56
CA LEU A 94 -5.81 9.00 7.90
C LEU A 94 -6.32 9.15 9.33
N GLY A 95 -7.62 9.02 9.57
CA GLY A 95 -8.17 9.13 10.91
C GLY A 95 -9.68 8.93 11.01
N PRO A 96 -10.22 8.92 12.25
CA PRO A 96 -9.52 9.24 13.48
C PRO A 96 -8.66 8.08 14.04
N VAL A 97 -7.53 8.41 14.66
CA VAL A 97 -6.63 7.47 15.34
C VAL A 97 -7.11 7.25 16.76
N GLU A 98 -8.18 6.47 16.91
CA GLU A 98 -8.77 6.12 18.20
C GLU A 98 -8.32 4.72 18.66
N GLY A 99 -7.89 4.62 19.92
CA GLY A 99 -7.52 3.35 20.54
C GLY A 99 -6.04 2.95 20.40
N ARG A 100 -5.72 1.74 20.87
CA ARG A 100 -4.34 1.22 20.96
C ARG A 100 -4.01 0.15 19.93
N SER A 101 -5.02 -0.43 19.29
CA SER A 101 -4.90 -1.60 18.42
C SER A 101 -5.04 -1.20 16.95
N LEU A 102 -4.35 -0.15 16.52
CA LEU A 102 -4.39 0.29 15.13
C LEU A 102 -3.16 -0.17 14.37
N ALA A 103 -3.31 -0.41 13.07
CA ALA A 103 -2.18 -0.64 12.16
C ALA A 103 -2.38 0.15 10.86
N LEU A 104 -1.28 0.60 10.26
CA LEU A 104 -1.25 1.13 8.91
C LEU A 104 -0.98 -0.02 7.95
N ARG A 105 -1.90 -0.27 7.02
CA ARG A 105 -1.71 -1.20 5.91
C ARG A 105 -1.43 -0.41 4.65
N ALA A 106 -0.36 -0.73 3.94
CA ALA A 106 -0.07 -0.19 2.62
C ALA A 106 -0.07 -1.33 1.59
N SER A 107 -1.06 -1.31 0.72
CA SER A 107 -1.33 -2.34 -0.29
C SER A 107 -0.99 -1.80 -1.68
N CYS A 108 -0.20 -2.54 -2.46
CA CYS A 108 0.16 -2.12 -3.81
C CYS A 108 -0.59 -2.91 -4.87
N PHE A 109 -1.08 -2.21 -5.88
CA PHE A 109 -1.89 -2.77 -6.94
C PHE A 109 -1.35 -2.36 -8.31
N HIS A 110 -1.33 -3.33 -9.21
CA HIS A 110 -1.15 -3.16 -10.64
C HIS A 110 -2.50 -2.83 -11.29
N HIS A 111 -2.59 -1.69 -11.96
CA HIS A 111 -3.79 -1.27 -12.67
C HIS A 111 -3.75 -1.73 -14.14
N THR A 112 -4.56 -2.73 -14.48
CA THR A 112 -4.58 -3.33 -15.83
C THR A 112 -5.43 -2.54 -16.84
N GLU A 113 -6.44 -1.78 -16.41
CA GLU A 113 -7.48 -1.24 -17.32
C GLU A 113 -7.02 -0.06 -18.21
N VAL A 114 -5.80 0.46 -18.03
CA VAL A 114 -5.31 1.58 -18.86
C VAL A 114 -4.87 1.11 -20.25
N TRP A 115 -4.67 -0.20 -20.47
CA TRP A 115 -4.11 -0.68 -21.73
C TRP A 115 -5.07 -0.55 -22.92
N ASP A 116 -6.38 -0.76 -22.72
CA ASP A 116 -7.34 -0.80 -23.83
C ASP A 116 -7.63 0.59 -24.43
N SER A 117 -7.38 1.67 -23.69
CA SER A 117 -7.62 3.05 -24.15
C SER A 117 -6.39 3.75 -24.74
N TYR A 118 -5.19 3.20 -24.52
CA TYR A 118 -3.92 3.75 -25.03
C TYR A 118 -3.29 2.90 -26.14
N ALA A 119 -3.97 1.87 -26.64
CA ALA A 119 -3.56 1.26 -27.90
C ALA A 119 -3.46 2.40 -28.93
N PRO A 120 -2.26 2.71 -29.45
CA PRO A 120 -2.13 3.78 -30.43
C PRO A 120 -3.11 3.47 -31.56
N GLU A 121 -3.99 4.42 -31.89
CA GLU A 121 -4.80 4.26 -33.10
C GLU A 121 -3.84 3.88 -34.23
N PRO A 122 -4.12 2.80 -34.97
CA PRO A 122 -3.23 2.38 -36.04
C PRO A 122 -2.98 3.59 -36.93
N ALA A 123 -1.71 3.98 -37.05
CA ALA A 123 -1.34 5.20 -37.74
C ALA A 123 -2.08 5.23 -39.10
N PRO A 124 -2.82 6.32 -39.41
CA PRO A 124 -3.60 6.39 -40.64
C PRO A 124 -2.62 6.32 -41.82
N GLY A 125 -2.50 5.15 -42.44
CA GLY A 125 -1.55 4.89 -43.52
C GLY A 125 -0.65 3.65 -43.36
N GLY A 126 -0.82 2.82 -42.33
CA GLY A 126 -0.15 1.51 -42.27
C GLY A 126 -0.47 0.67 -43.53
N PRO A 127 0.55 0.15 -44.24
CA PRO A 127 0.33 -0.53 -45.51
C PRO A 127 -0.54 -1.80 -45.31
N PRO A 128 -1.54 -2.03 -46.18
CA PRO A 128 -2.30 -3.26 -46.14
C PRO A 128 -1.41 -4.40 -46.63
N GLY A 129 -1.22 -5.42 -45.79
CA GLY A 129 -0.72 -6.72 -46.24
C GLY A 129 0.73 -7.01 -45.89
N GLY A 130 0.88 -7.78 -44.82
CA GLY A 130 2.10 -8.49 -44.46
C GLY A 130 1.74 -9.56 -43.44
N GLU A 131 1.04 -10.60 -43.90
CA GLU A 131 0.80 -11.83 -43.11
C GLU A 131 2.16 -12.51 -42.87
N GLY A 132 2.89 -12.09 -41.85
CA GLY A 132 4.18 -12.67 -41.50
C GLY A 132 4.66 -12.13 -40.17
N GLU A 133 4.98 -13.04 -39.25
CA GLU A 133 5.62 -12.77 -37.95
C GLU A 133 4.76 -12.18 -36.83
N ALA A 134 3.68 -12.88 -36.47
CA ALA A 134 3.17 -12.90 -35.10
C ALA A 134 3.26 -14.32 -34.52
N ARG A 135 4.48 -14.82 -34.31
CA ARG A 135 4.73 -16.05 -33.54
C ARG A 135 6.11 -16.00 -32.90
N ALA A 136 6.20 -15.61 -31.62
CA ALA A 136 7.28 -16.04 -30.72
C ALA A 136 7.16 -15.48 -29.28
N TRP A 137 6.06 -15.66 -28.53
CA TRP A 137 6.10 -15.42 -27.06
C TRP A 137 5.23 -16.37 -26.21
N GLU A 138 4.67 -17.44 -26.76
CA GLU A 138 3.98 -18.46 -25.96
C GLU A 138 4.91 -19.66 -25.77
N HIS A 139 5.58 -19.75 -24.61
CA HIS A 139 5.94 -21.01 -23.93
C HIS A 139 6.66 -20.69 -22.62
N ALA A 140 5.94 -20.70 -21.49
CA ALA A 140 6.55 -20.90 -20.17
C ALA A 140 5.52 -21.45 -19.16
N GLY A 141 5.67 -22.73 -18.84
CA GLY A 141 5.46 -23.34 -17.51
C GLY A 141 4.09 -23.22 -16.85
N SER A 142 3.27 -24.26 -17.00
CA SER A 142 2.22 -24.60 -16.03
C SER A 142 2.77 -25.68 -15.10
N GLU A 143 3.15 -25.30 -13.88
CA GLU A 143 3.44 -26.26 -12.80
C GLU A 143 2.28 -26.24 -11.81
N GLU A 144 1.58 -27.37 -11.80
CA GLU A 144 0.46 -27.72 -10.95
C GLU A 144 1.01 -28.48 -9.74
N GLY A 145 0.70 -27.99 -8.53
CA GLY A 145 0.83 -28.78 -7.32
C GLY A 145 1.56 -28.09 -6.17
N GLN A 146 0.80 -27.60 -5.20
CA GLN A 146 1.03 -27.80 -3.76
C GLN A 146 -0.13 -27.16 -2.97
N ARG A 147 -0.80 -27.96 -2.13
CA ARG A 147 -1.71 -27.47 -1.08
C ARG A 147 -0.93 -27.37 0.23
N PRO A 148 -1.03 -26.24 0.95
CA PRO A 148 -0.97 -26.33 2.41
C PRO A 148 -2.08 -25.53 3.14
N LEU A 149 -2.69 -26.28 4.07
CA LEU A 149 -3.10 -25.97 5.44
C LEU A 149 -3.29 -24.49 5.85
N GLY A 150 -4.51 -24.18 6.32
CA GLY A 150 -4.78 -23.09 7.27
C GLY A 150 -4.62 -21.66 6.74
N ARG A 151 -5.43 -21.26 5.75
CA ARG A 151 -5.48 -19.87 5.28
C ARG A 151 -6.12 -18.97 6.33
N LEU A 152 -5.40 -17.95 6.78
CA LEU A 152 -6.02 -16.70 7.23
C LEU A 152 -6.94 -16.19 6.10
N PRO A 153 -8.10 -15.60 6.40
CA PRO A 153 -8.95 -15.00 5.39
C PRO A 153 -8.19 -13.82 4.78
N SER A 154 -7.48 -14.09 3.68
CA SER A 154 -7.00 -13.11 2.74
C SER A 154 -8.22 -12.44 2.11
N ILE A 155 -8.81 -11.47 2.83
CA ILE A 155 -10.08 -10.82 2.51
C ILE A 155 -10.08 -10.18 1.11
N ARG A 156 -8.93 -10.03 0.43
CA ARG A 156 -8.85 -9.40 -0.91
C ARG A 156 -7.99 -10.11 -1.96
N GLN A 157 -7.83 -11.44 -1.90
CA GLN A 157 -7.12 -12.17 -2.97
C GLN A 157 -7.82 -12.13 -4.35
N GLN A 158 -8.97 -11.45 -4.47
CA GLN A 158 -9.76 -11.34 -5.70
C GLN A 158 -9.51 -10.03 -6.46
N ASP A 159 -8.77 -9.08 -5.89
CA ASP A 159 -8.44 -7.85 -6.60
C ASP A 159 -7.39 -8.16 -7.67
N LYS A 160 -7.84 -8.20 -8.92
CA LYS A 160 -6.96 -8.37 -10.08
C LYS A 160 -5.85 -7.32 -10.00
N GLY A 161 -4.61 -7.79 -9.97
CA GLY A 161 -3.43 -6.91 -9.95
C GLY A 161 -2.84 -6.65 -8.56
N PHE A 162 -3.31 -7.26 -7.47
CA PHE A 162 -2.61 -7.13 -6.19
C PHE A 162 -1.15 -7.60 -6.27
N LEU A 163 -0.22 -6.72 -5.89
CA LEU A 163 1.23 -6.95 -5.91
C LEU A 163 1.77 -7.42 -4.55
N GLY A 164 1.08 -7.07 -3.48
CA GLY A 164 1.45 -7.35 -2.11
C GLY A 164 1.15 -6.18 -1.18
N GLU A 165 1.40 -6.39 0.10
CA GLU A 165 1.17 -5.39 1.15
C GLU A 165 2.29 -5.34 2.19
N VAL A 166 2.29 -4.28 2.99
CA VAL A 166 3.00 -4.16 4.26
C VAL A 166 2.01 -3.77 5.35
N LEU A 167 2.19 -4.33 6.54
CA LEU A 167 1.43 -3.99 7.74
C LEU A 167 2.34 -3.42 8.82
N LEU A 168 1.99 -2.25 9.33
CA LEU A 168 2.77 -1.49 10.32
C LEU A 168 1.90 -1.19 11.55
N PRO A 169 2.01 -1.99 12.63
CA PRO A 169 1.31 -1.72 13.89
C PRO A 169 1.68 -0.33 14.48
N LEU A 170 0.68 0.48 14.83
CA LEU A 170 0.90 1.85 15.34
C LEU A 170 1.58 1.87 16.71
N ASP A 171 1.44 0.81 17.51
CA ASP A 171 2.12 0.66 18.79
C ASP A 171 3.64 0.57 18.62
N GLN A 172 4.11 -0.10 17.57
CA GLN A 172 5.53 -0.15 17.18
C GLN A 172 6.03 1.21 16.67
N LEU A 173 5.15 2.01 16.05
CA LEU A 173 5.48 3.38 15.65
C LEU A 173 5.67 4.27 16.90
N SER A 174 4.76 4.14 17.88
CA SER A 174 4.72 5.02 19.05
C SER A 174 5.91 4.87 20.02
N GLN A 175 6.56 3.71 20.07
CA GLN A 175 7.68 3.47 20.98
C GLN A 175 8.98 4.18 20.57
N ALA A 176 9.07 4.68 19.33
CA ALA A 176 10.26 5.33 18.81
C ALA A 176 10.43 6.80 19.25
N ALA A 177 9.40 7.48 19.76
CA ALA A 177 9.52 8.90 20.08
C ALA A 177 8.54 9.41 21.14
N SER A 178 9.07 10.16 22.11
CA SER A 178 8.31 10.86 23.17
C SER A 178 7.55 12.10 22.68
N GLY A 179 6.83 12.03 21.54
CA GLY A 179 5.92 13.09 21.10
C GLY A 179 5.62 13.16 19.60
N CYS A 180 6.56 12.76 18.74
CA CYS A 180 6.39 12.69 17.27
C CYS A 180 7.08 11.43 16.77
N ALA A 181 6.31 10.36 16.53
CA ALA A 181 6.84 9.15 15.94
C ALA A 181 6.93 9.34 14.43
N GLU A 182 8.14 9.48 13.91
CA GLU A 182 8.45 9.45 12.48
C GLU A 182 9.05 8.07 12.15
N ILE A 183 8.43 7.32 11.25
CA ILE A 183 9.02 6.09 10.71
C ILE A 183 9.36 6.33 9.25
N VAL A 184 10.65 6.36 8.96
CA VAL A 184 11.18 6.40 7.59
C VAL A 184 11.85 5.07 7.29
N GLY A 185 11.31 4.33 6.33
CA GLY A 185 11.87 3.02 6.00
C GLY A 185 11.51 2.54 4.61
N TRP A 186 12.35 1.64 4.08
CA TRP A 186 12.04 0.82 2.93
C TRP A 186 11.44 -0.50 3.41
N PHE A 187 10.18 -0.74 3.08
CA PHE A 187 9.46 -1.92 3.54
C PHE A 187 9.32 -2.93 2.40
N PRO A 188 9.75 -4.19 2.60
CA PRO A 188 9.53 -5.22 1.62
C PRO A 188 8.03 -5.50 1.54
N VAL A 189 7.53 -5.52 0.32
CA VAL A 189 6.16 -5.91 0.05
C VAL A 189 6.11 -7.39 -0.12
N LEU A 190 5.32 -7.98 0.77
CA LEU A 190 5.20 -9.41 0.90
C LEU A 190 4.17 -9.89 -0.11
N ASP A 191 4.47 -11.01 -0.74
CA ASP A 191 3.45 -11.79 -1.43
C ASP A 191 2.32 -12.09 -0.42
N PRO A 192 1.03 -12.01 -0.78
CA PRO A 192 -0.07 -12.39 0.10
C PRO A 192 0.15 -13.74 0.80
N ALA A 193 0.80 -14.71 0.15
CA ALA A 193 1.12 -15.99 0.76
C ALA A 193 2.15 -15.88 1.92
N GLN A 194 3.09 -14.93 1.83
CA GLN A 194 4.12 -14.69 2.85
C GLN A 194 3.63 -13.75 3.96
N ALA A 195 2.79 -12.77 3.61
CA ALA A 195 2.22 -11.82 4.57
C ALA A 195 1.43 -12.53 5.68
N ALA A 196 0.69 -13.58 5.32
CA ALA A 196 -0.05 -14.42 6.26
C ALA A 196 0.85 -15.06 7.32
N ASP A 197 2.04 -15.52 6.93
CA ASP A 197 2.96 -16.25 7.82
C ASP A 197 3.68 -15.29 8.80
N MET A 198 4.05 -14.09 8.34
CA MET A 198 4.71 -13.09 9.18
C MET A 198 3.80 -12.49 10.25
N SER A 199 2.49 -12.35 9.97
CA SER A 199 1.52 -11.84 10.95
C SER A 199 1.38 -12.72 12.20
N ILE A 200 1.72 -14.01 12.08
CA ILE A 200 1.67 -15.00 13.17
C ILE A 200 2.95 -14.96 14.02
N SER A 201 4.09 -14.63 13.40
CA SER A 201 5.41 -14.70 14.06
C SER A 201 5.68 -13.55 15.04
N THR A 202 5.01 -12.39 14.91
CA THR A 202 5.19 -11.25 15.84
C THR A 202 4.56 -11.46 17.22
N ARG A 203 3.88 -12.60 17.47
CA ARG A 203 3.24 -12.92 18.77
C ARG A 203 4.13 -13.66 19.78
N ARG A 204 5.44 -13.85 19.53
CA ARG A 204 6.33 -14.48 20.51
C ARG A 204 7.74 -13.90 20.53
N SER A 205 7.98 -12.99 21.47
CA SER A 205 9.25 -12.80 22.15
C SER A 205 9.01 -12.13 23.49
#